data_AF-A0A970XPG2-F1
#
_entry.id   AF-A0A970XPG2-F1
#
_cell.length_a   1.000
_cell.length_b   1.000
_cell.length_c   1.000
_cell.angle_alpha   90.00
_cell.angle_beta   90.00
_cell.angle_gamma   90.00
#
_symmetry.space_group_name_H-M   'P 1'
#
loop_
_entity.id
_entity.type
_entity.pdbx_description
1 polymer ?
#
loop_
_entity_poly.entity_id
_entity_poly.type
_entity_poly.pdbx_seq_one_letter_code
_entity_poly.pdbx_strand_id
1 'polypeptide(L)'
;MKERLTIALSKGTLLEPTIDLFRQIGLPTEGLSADSRNMVFTYDNPEVTYIMCRPTDVPTYVEQGAADLGLVGKDIIVEQGKDVFELVDLKYGYCRFVVAVPGERQGITLKDLNYKRAATKFPVVAEQFFRSQGLQVEIIKLHGNIELAPIMGLCDMIVDIVSTGRTLRENNLVELVKIMGSTTRLIGNRVSYRTKHELIQPLVETIQDYMKGGMLSDN
;
A
#
# COMPACT_ATOMS: atom_id res chain seq x y z
N MET A 1 20.00 -27.62 6.06
CA MET A 1 18.57 -27.25 5.92
C MET A 1 18.48 -26.46 4.64
N LYS A 2 17.56 -26.81 3.73
CA LYS A 2 17.35 -25.98 2.55
C LYS A 2 16.78 -24.63 2.99
N GLU A 3 17.24 -23.55 2.37
CA GLU A 3 16.81 -22.21 2.75
C GLU A 3 15.38 -21.96 2.27
N ARG A 4 14.49 -21.70 3.22
CA ARG A 4 13.09 -21.38 2.96
C ARG A 4 12.90 -19.89 2.76
N LEU A 5 12.05 -19.52 1.79
CA LEU A 5 11.65 -18.13 1.56
C LEU A 5 10.36 -17.82 2.34
N THR A 6 10.37 -16.76 3.14
CA THR A 6 9.17 -16.26 3.84
C THR A 6 8.63 -15.01 3.15
N ILE A 7 7.36 -15.03 2.73
CA ILE A 7 6.70 -13.90 2.05
C ILE A 7 5.52 -13.38 2.87
N ALA A 8 5.51 -12.09 3.17
CA ALA A 8 4.42 -11.42 3.86
C ALA A 8 3.33 -10.94 2.88
N LEU A 9 2.09 -11.37 3.10
CA LEU A 9 0.93 -11.02 2.27
C LEU A 9 0.01 -10.06 3.02
N SER A 10 -0.39 -8.98 2.35
CA SER A 10 -1.40 -8.06 2.84
C SER A 10 -2.79 -8.71 2.83
N LYS A 11 -3.43 -8.85 3.99
CA LYS A 11 -4.87 -9.18 4.05
C LYS A 11 -5.72 -8.05 3.47
N GLY A 12 -6.91 -8.40 3.00
CA GLY A 12 -7.90 -7.47 2.45
C GLY A 12 -7.89 -7.44 0.92
N THR A 13 -8.09 -6.25 0.33
CA THR A 13 -8.33 -6.08 -1.10
C THR A 13 -7.16 -6.48 -2.00
N LEU A 14 -5.94 -6.56 -1.46
CA LEU A 14 -4.74 -6.95 -2.21
C LEU A 14 -4.51 -8.47 -2.25
N LEU A 15 -5.22 -9.25 -1.42
CA LEU A 15 -4.95 -10.66 -1.25
C LEU A 15 -5.33 -11.48 -2.49
N GLU A 16 -6.56 -11.34 -2.99
CA GLU A 16 -7.02 -12.13 -4.15
C GLU A 16 -6.18 -11.89 -5.41
N PRO A 17 -5.86 -10.64 -5.82
CA PRO A 17 -4.95 -10.41 -6.95
C PRO A 17 -3.54 -10.99 -6.72
N THR A 18 -3.08 -11.02 -5.48
CA THR A 18 -1.80 -11.64 -5.11
C THR A 18 -1.84 -13.16 -5.26
N ILE A 19 -2.93 -13.79 -4.81
CA ILE A 19 -3.16 -15.23 -4.97
C ILE A 19 -3.23 -15.59 -6.46
N ASP A 20 -3.93 -14.79 -7.26
CA ASP A 20 -4.02 -14.99 -8.70
C ASP A 20 -2.66 -14.88 -9.37
N LEU A 21 -1.86 -13.87 -9.03
CA LEU A 21 -0.48 -13.74 -9.48
C LEU A 21 0.33 -14.98 -9.14
N PHE A 22 0.30 -15.43 -7.88
CA PHE A 22 1.03 -16.61 -7.42
C PHE A 22 0.64 -17.86 -8.20
N ARG A 23 -0.65 -18.08 -8.42
CA ARG A 23 -1.16 -19.20 -9.21
C ARG A 23 -0.64 -19.17 -10.64
N GLN A 24 -0.62 -18.00 -11.27
CA GLN A 24 -0.17 -17.83 -12.66
C GLN A 24 1.33 -18.07 -12.84
N ILE A 25 2.14 -17.76 -11.82
CA ILE A 25 3.59 -18.03 -11.82
C ILE A 25 3.96 -19.39 -11.20
N GLY A 26 2.97 -20.25 -10.91
CA GLY A 26 3.19 -21.61 -10.41
C GLY A 26 3.58 -21.71 -8.93
N LEU A 27 3.35 -20.68 -8.13
CA LEU A 27 3.49 -20.73 -6.68
C LEU A 27 2.24 -21.38 -6.03
N PRO A 28 2.42 -22.14 -4.94
CA PRO A 28 1.32 -22.81 -4.25
C PRO A 28 0.41 -21.78 -3.60
N THR A 29 -0.89 -22.04 -3.59
CA THR A 29 -1.91 -21.13 -3.02
C THR A 29 -2.98 -21.86 -2.20
N GLU A 30 -2.81 -23.16 -1.97
CA GLU A 30 -3.82 -24.01 -1.33
C GLU A 30 -4.08 -23.53 0.10
N GLY A 31 -5.33 -23.17 0.40
CA GLY A 31 -5.74 -22.68 1.71
C GLY A 31 -5.53 -21.17 1.93
N LEU A 32 -4.92 -20.46 0.99
CA LEU A 32 -4.91 -18.99 1.00
C LEU A 32 -6.30 -18.47 0.63
N SER A 33 -6.89 -17.69 1.52
CA SER A 33 -8.18 -17.04 1.33
C SER A 33 -8.36 -15.95 2.37
N ALA A 34 -9.12 -14.90 2.02
CA ALA A 34 -9.54 -13.87 2.97
C ALA A 34 -10.26 -14.44 4.20
N ASP A 35 -10.99 -15.55 4.05
CA ASP A 35 -11.76 -16.19 5.13
C ASP A 35 -10.93 -17.14 6.00
N SER A 36 -9.67 -17.36 5.64
CA SER A 36 -8.80 -18.27 6.38
C SER A 36 -8.44 -17.69 7.75
N ARG A 37 -8.69 -18.50 8.79
CA ARG A 37 -8.27 -18.22 10.17
C ARG A 37 -6.78 -18.44 10.38
N ASN A 38 -6.14 -19.23 9.53
CA ASN A 38 -4.70 -19.47 9.58
C ASN A 38 -3.95 -18.21 9.11
N MET A 39 -2.83 -17.93 9.77
CA MET A 39 -1.98 -16.77 9.45
C MET A 39 -0.66 -17.18 8.81
N VAL A 40 -0.30 -18.46 8.90
CA VAL A 40 0.96 -19.02 8.39
C VAL A 40 0.63 -20.22 7.53
N PHE A 41 1.18 -20.23 6.31
CA PHE A 41 1.01 -21.29 5.31
C PHE A 41 2.38 -21.74 4.89
N THR A 42 2.58 -23.05 4.80
CA THR A 42 3.89 -23.65 4.61
C THR A 42 3.78 -24.71 3.54
N TYR A 43 4.65 -24.61 2.55
CA TYR A 43 4.75 -25.53 1.43
C TYR A 43 6.19 -26.00 1.31
N ASP A 44 6.36 -27.28 0.97
CA ASP A 44 7.69 -27.91 0.86
C ASP A 44 8.16 -28.00 -0.61
N ASN A 45 7.27 -27.70 -1.57
CA ASN A 45 7.58 -27.67 -2.99
C ASN A 45 6.79 -26.57 -3.71
N PRO A 46 7.41 -25.40 -3.99
CA PRO A 46 8.72 -24.96 -3.51
C PRO A 46 8.73 -24.71 -2.00
N GLU A 47 9.91 -24.62 -1.38
CA GLU A 47 10.06 -24.32 0.04
C GLU A 47 9.76 -22.85 0.33
N VAL A 48 8.48 -22.56 0.57
CA VAL A 48 7.97 -21.22 0.83
C VAL A 48 7.03 -21.22 2.03
N THR A 49 7.15 -20.18 2.85
CA THR A 49 6.20 -19.86 3.90
C THR A 49 5.52 -18.53 3.59
N TYR A 50 4.20 -18.49 3.60
CA TYR A 50 3.46 -17.24 3.57
C TYR A 50 2.98 -16.87 4.96
N ILE A 51 3.13 -15.60 5.30
CA ILE A 51 2.48 -15.01 6.47
C ILE A 51 1.44 -14.02 5.98
N MET A 52 0.19 -14.18 6.38
CA MET A 52 -0.85 -13.20 6.12
C MET A 52 -0.94 -12.24 7.29
N CYS A 53 -0.77 -10.94 7.09
CA CYS A 53 -0.88 -9.95 8.15
C CYS A 53 -1.62 -8.70 7.69
N ARG A 54 -1.83 -7.74 8.59
CA ARG A 54 -2.44 -6.46 8.20
C ARG A 54 -1.48 -5.73 7.25
N PRO A 55 -1.99 -4.98 6.25
CA PRO A 55 -1.12 -4.26 5.32
C PRO A 55 -0.09 -3.36 6.01
N THR A 56 -0.45 -2.74 7.13
CA THR A 56 0.44 -1.91 7.94
C THR A 56 1.60 -2.67 8.58
N ASP A 57 1.50 -3.98 8.73
CA ASP A 57 2.52 -4.77 9.42
C ASP A 57 3.54 -5.34 8.41
N VAL A 58 3.15 -5.52 7.14
CA VAL A 58 3.99 -6.11 6.09
C VAL A 58 5.38 -5.45 5.99
N PRO A 59 5.52 -4.11 5.90
CA PRO A 59 6.85 -3.50 5.82
C PRO A 59 7.71 -3.76 7.06
N THR A 60 7.09 -3.89 8.24
CA THR A 60 7.82 -4.17 9.48
C THR A 60 8.32 -5.61 9.51
N TYR A 61 7.51 -6.59 9.10
CA TYR A 61 7.97 -7.98 8.99
C TYR A 61 9.15 -8.11 8.00
N VAL A 62 9.08 -7.38 6.89
CA VAL A 62 10.14 -7.38 5.87
C VAL A 62 11.39 -6.65 6.38
N GLU A 63 11.27 -5.44 6.93
CA GLU A 63 12.41 -4.68 7.47
C GLU A 63 13.17 -5.48 8.55
N GLN A 64 12.44 -6.12 9.46
CA GLN A 64 13.02 -6.88 10.58
C GLN A 64 13.53 -8.28 10.16
N GLY A 65 13.37 -8.68 8.89
CA GLY A 65 13.84 -9.96 8.38
C GLY A 65 13.03 -11.18 8.84
N ALA A 66 11.89 -10.96 9.50
CA ALA A 66 10.93 -12.02 9.81
C ALA A 66 10.23 -12.55 8.54
N ALA A 67 10.12 -11.70 7.52
CA ALA A 67 9.83 -12.08 6.15
C ALA A 67 10.96 -11.61 5.23
N ASP A 68 11.29 -12.41 4.22
CA ASP A 68 12.31 -12.06 3.22
C ASP A 68 11.74 -11.09 2.17
N LEU A 69 10.47 -11.31 1.80
CA LEU A 69 9.73 -10.52 0.83
C LEU A 69 8.35 -10.12 1.39
N GLY A 70 7.71 -9.13 0.79
CA GLY A 70 6.34 -8.78 1.12
C GLY A 70 5.60 -8.07 -0.01
N LEU A 71 4.26 -8.17 -0.01
CA LEU A 71 3.39 -7.50 -0.96
C LEU A 71 2.52 -6.48 -0.24
N VAL A 72 2.70 -5.20 -0.57
CA VAL A 72 2.04 -4.08 0.12
C VAL A 72 1.88 -2.88 -0.80
N GLY A 73 0.86 -2.05 -0.56
CA GLY A 73 0.65 -0.80 -1.29
C GLY A 73 1.78 0.21 -1.07
N LYS A 74 2.12 0.95 -2.13
CA LYS A 74 3.12 2.04 -2.07
C LYS A 74 2.75 3.10 -1.04
N ASP A 75 1.45 3.30 -0.79
CA ASP A 75 0.89 4.19 0.23
C ASP A 75 1.37 3.87 1.64
N ILE A 76 1.43 2.59 2.00
CA ILE A 76 1.96 2.18 3.30
C ILE A 76 3.48 2.35 3.35
N ILE A 77 4.19 2.04 2.25
CA ILE A 77 5.65 2.17 2.18
C ILE A 77 6.08 3.62 2.42
N VAL A 78 5.45 4.57 1.73
CA VAL A 78 5.82 6.00 1.86
C VAL A 78 5.43 6.59 3.20
N GLU A 79 4.33 6.11 3.81
CA GLU A 79 3.90 6.59 5.12
C GLU A 79 4.83 6.10 6.23
N GLN A 80 5.29 4.84 6.18
CA GLN A 80 6.11 4.28 7.24
C GLN A 80 7.60 4.56 7.11
N GLY A 81 8.08 4.90 5.90
CA GLY A 81 9.50 5.24 5.67
C GLY A 81 10.47 4.11 6.01
N LYS A 82 10.05 2.86 5.86
CA LYS A 82 10.79 1.65 6.26
C LYS A 82 11.94 1.33 5.32
N ASP A 83 13.03 0.78 5.85
CA ASP A 83 14.23 0.46 5.06
C ASP A 83 14.10 -0.90 4.37
N VAL A 84 13.38 -0.91 3.25
CA VAL A 84 13.15 -2.09 2.40
C VAL A 84 13.51 -1.78 0.95
N PHE A 85 13.88 -2.81 0.20
CA PHE A 85 13.97 -2.68 -1.25
C PHE A 85 12.58 -2.71 -1.86
N GLU A 86 12.31 -1.79 -2.79
CA GLU A 86 11.13 -1.86 -3.66
C GLU A 86 11.55 -2.52 -4.98
N LEU A 87 11.18 -3.79 -5.16
CA LEU A 87 11.72 -4.66 -6.21
C LEU A 87 10.87 -4.64 -7.48
N VAL A 88 9.54 -4.66 -7.34
CA VAL A 88 8.61 -4.72 -8.48
C VAL A 88 7.35 -3.91 -8.21
N ASP A 89 6.89 -3.15 -9.20
CA ASP A 89 5.56 -2.56 -9.24
C ASP A 89 4.57 -3.53 -9.87
N LEU A 90 3.62 -4.03 -9.09
CA LEU A 90 2.69 -5.08 -9.51
C LEU A 90 1.44 -4.54 -10.21
N LYS A 91 1.33 -3.21 -10.37
CA LYS A 91 0.30 -2.54 -11.19
C LYS A 91 -1.17 -2.74 -10.80
N TYR A 92 -1.50 -3.60 -9.83
CA TYR A 92 -2.84 -3.73 -9.25
C TYR A 92 -2.97 -3.03 -7.90
N GLY A 93 -4.22 -2.94 -7.42
CA GLY A 93 -4.53 -2.27 -6.15
C GLY A 93 -4.37 -0.75 -6.25
N TYR A 94 -4.65 -0.17 -7.42
CA TYR A 94 -4.47 1.25 -7.64
C TYR A 94 -5.34 2.10 -6.70
N CYS A 95 -4.69 3.03 -6.02
CA CYS A 95 -5.34 4.16 -5.35
C CYS A 95 -4.49 5.41 -5.55
N ARG A 96 -4.98 6.55 -5.08
CA ARG A 96 -4.23 7.81 -5.10
C ARG A 96 -4.43 8.55 -3.79
N PHE A 97 -3.38 9.17 -3.29
CA PHE A 97 -3.53 10.16 -2.23
C PHE A 97 -4.15 11.44 -2.80
N VAL A 98 -5.10 11.99 -2.06
CA VAL A 98 -5.74 13.26 -2.41
C VAL A 98 -5.83 14.16 -1.18
N VAL A 99 -5.84 15.46 -1.43
CA VAL A 99 -6.45 16.41 -0.51
C VAL A 99 -7.92 16.52 -0.91
N ALA A 100 -8.83 16.33 0.03
CA ALA A 100 -10.27 16.52 -0.19
C ALA A 100 -10.85 17.51 0.82
N VAL A 101 -11.85 18.27 0.39
CA VAL A 101 -12.50 19.33 1.18
C VAL A 101 -14.02 19.13 1.17
N PRO A 102 -14.76 19.68 2.16
CA PRO A 102 -16.22 19.73 2.11
C PRO A 102 -16.73 20.32 0.80
N GLY A 103 -17.82 19.77 0.24
CA GLY A 103 -18.39 20.20 -1.03
C GLY A 103 -18.82 21.67 -1.04
N GLU A 104 -19.18 22.23 0.11
CA GLU A 104 -19.45 23.66 0.28
C GLU A 104 -18.23 24.56 0.02
N ARG A 105 -17.02 24.00 0.06
CA ARG A 105 -15.74 24.67 -0.23
C ARG A 105 -15.23 24.36 -1.64
N GLN A 106 -16.07 23.84 -2.52
CA GLN A 106 -15.69 23.60 -3.90
C GLN A 106 -15.22 24.90 -4.58
N GLY A 107 -14.11 24.83 -5.30
CA GLY A 107 -13.53 25.97 -6.03
C GLY A 107 -12.44 26.75 -5.29
N ILE A 108 -12.16 26.42 -4.02
CA ILE A 108 -10.96 26.94 -3.37
C ILE A 108 -9.68 26.36 -4.00
N THR A 109 -8.56 27.00 -3.74
CA THR A 109 -7.23 26.59 -4.19
C THR A 109 -6.41 26.03 -3.02
N LEU A 110 -5.29 25.39 -3.33
CA LEU A 110 -4.32 24.95 -2.32
C LEU A 110 -3.82 26.08 -1.42
N LYS A 111 -3.71 27.31 -1.94
CA LYS A 111 -3.23 28.47 -1.16
C LYS A 111 -4.21 28.86 -0.06
N ASP A 112 -5.51 28.64 -0.28
CA ASP A 112 -6.57 28.94 0.70
C ASP A 112 -6.54 27.98 1.91
N LEU A 113 -5.75 26.91 1.81
CA LEU A 113 -5.53 25.94 2.88
C LEU A 113 -4.38 26.30 3.82
N ASN A 114 -3.69 27.42 3.60
CA ASN A 114 -2.63 27.86 4.50
C ASN A 114 -3.22 28.20 5.89
N TYR A 115 -2.51 27.79 6.96
CA TYR A 115 -2.94 27.87 8.36
C TYR A 115 -4.24 27.13 8.69
N LYS A 116 -4.61 26.13 7.89
CA LYS A 116 -5.78 25.26 8.12
C LYS A 116 -5.38 23.92 8.74
N ARG A 117 -6.39 23.14 9.12
CA ARG A 117 -6.22 21.81 9.71
C ARG A 117 -6.55 20.71 8.71
N ALA A 118 -5.70 19.69 8.60
CA ALA A 118 -5.93 18.50 7.79
C ALA A 118 -6.00 17.24 8.67
N ALA A 119 -7.08 16.46 8.57
CA ALA A 119 -7.16 15.15 9.21
C ALA A 119 -6.69 14.04 8.26
N THR A 120 -5.94 13.06 8.77
CA THR A 120 -5.39 11.98 7.94
C THR A 120 -4.97 10.74 8.75
N LYS A 121 -4.95 9.57 8.10
CA LYS A 121 -4.21 8.39 8.60
C LYS A 121 -2.73 8.42 8.24
N PHE A 122 -2.34 9.33 7.36
CA PHE A 122 -1.06 9.38 6.68
C PHE A 122 -0.32 10.71 6.95
N PRO A 123 0.01 11.01 8.23
CA PRO A 123 0.64 12.27 8.59
C PRO A 123 1.95 12.50 7.85
N VAL A 124 2.79 11.47 7.62
CA VAL A 124 4.07 11.65 6.96
C VAL A 124 3.88 12.12 5.52
N VAL A 125 2.99 11.49 4.77
CA VAL A 125 2.66 11.89 3.40
C VAL A 125 2.05 13.30 3.37
N ALA A 126 1.13 13.60 4.27
CA ALA A 126 0.47 14.90 4.33
C ALA A 126 1.47 16.04 4.65
N GLU A 127 2.30 15.87 5.68
CA GLU A 127 3.33 16.84 6.07
C GLU A 127 4.31 17.10 4.92
N GLN A 128 4.81 16.04 4.28
CA GLN A 128 5.73 16.16 3.15
C GLN A 128 5.09 16.91 1.98
N PHE A 129 3.84 16.60 1.67
CA PHE A 129 3.09 17.27 0.62
C PHE A 129 2.94 18.77 0.91
N PHE A 130 2.36 19.16 2.03
CA PHE A 130 2.12 20.58 2.33
C PHE A 130 3.42 21.37 2.48
N ARG A 131 4.46 20.78 3.08
CA ARG A 131 5.79 21.38 3.14
C ARG A 131 6.38 21.63 1.75
N SER A 132 6.22 20.69 0.81
CA SER A 132 6.66 20.88 -0.58
C SER A 132 5.92 22.00 -1.31
N GLN A 133 4.69 22.30 -0.90
CA GLN A 133 3.88 23.40 -1.43
C GLN A 133 4.12 24.74 -0.71
N GLY A 134 4.97 24.77 0.33
CA GLY A 134 5.19 25.96 1.15
C GLY A 134 3.99 26.34 2.02
N LEU A 135 3.10 25.39 2.33
CA LEU A 135 1.89 25.60 3.11
C LEU A 135 2.10 25.15 4.56
N GLN A 136 1.69 25.99 5.51
CA GLN A 136 1.67 25.65 6.93
C GLN A 136 0.30 25.08 7.27
N VAL A 137 0.22 23.75 7.39
CA VAL A 137 -1.02 23.05 7.71
C VAL A 137 -0.82 22.26 8.99
N GLU A 138 -1.76 22.38 9.93
CA GLU A 138 -1.77 21.55 11.14
C GLU A 138 -2.30 20.16 10.78
N ILE A 139 -1.50 19.13 11.02
CA ILE A 139 -1.83 17.74 10.70
C ILE A 139 -2.41 17.04 11.92
N ILE A 140 -3.63 16.53 11.78
CA ILE A 140 -4.34 15.78 12.82
C ILE A 140 -4.38 14.31 12.41
N LYS A 141 -3.62 13.49 13.12
CA LYS A 141 -3.60 12.04 12.90
C LYS A 141 -4.89 11.39 13.42
N LEU A 142 -5.51 10.58 12.58
CA LEU A 142 -6.64 9.72 12.91
C LEU A 142 -6.36 8.28 12.50
N HIS A 143 -7.09 7.33 13.08
CA HIS A 143 -6.95 5.90 12.78
C HIS A 143 -8.02 5.35 11.81
N GLY A 144 -9.13 6.07 11.65
CA GLY A 144 -10.34 5.61 10.97
C GLY A 144 -11.31 6.77 10.73
N ASN A 145 -12.31 6.55 9.87
CA ASN A 145 -13.45 7.45 9.65
C ASN A 145 -13.02 8.91 9.41
N ILE A 146 -12.10 9.10 8.47
CA ILE A 146 -11.48 10.40 8.21
C ILE A 146 -12.51 11.39 7.66
N GLU A 147 -13.48 10.87 6.92
CA GLU A 147 -14.56 11.61 6.30
C GLU A 147 -15.51 12.27 7.31
N LEU A 148 -15.53 11.78 8.57
CA LEU A 148 -16.31 12.37 9.65
C LEU A 148 -15.66 13.65 10.21
N ALA A 149 -14.34 13.78 10.10
CA ALA A 149 -13.59 14.85 10.75
C ALA A 149 -14.01 16.27 10.27
N PRO A 150 -14.22 16.53 8.97
CA PRO A 150 -14.73 17.83 8.52
C PRO A 150 -16.14 18.12 9.03
N ILE A 151 -17.03 17.11 9.05
CA ILE A 151 -18.43 17.25 9.49
C ILE A 151 -18.50 17.65 10.97
N MET A 152 -17.59 17.14 11.79
CA MET A 152 -17.51 17.44 13.22
C MET A 152 -16.72 18.71 13.54
N GLY A 153 -16.25 19.46 12.53
CA GLY A 153 -15.47 20.68 12.70
C GLY A 153 -14.04 20.45 13.22
N LEU A 154 -13.54 19.21 13.16
CA LEU A 154 -12.17 18.87 13.59
C LEU A 154 -11.12 19.45 12.64
N CYS A 155 -11.41 19.45 11.34
CA CYS A 155 -10.48 19.89 10.30
C CYS A 155 -11.20 20.59 9.15
N ASP A 156 -10.42 21.30 8.34
CA ASP A 156 -10.87 22.02 7.14
C ASP A 156 -10.83 21.17 5.87
N MET A 157 -9.98 20.13 5.89
CA MET A 157 -9.71 19.23 4.78
C MET A 157 -9.26 17.88 5.32
N ILE A 158 -9.21 16.88 4.45
CA ILE A 158 -8.62 15.59 4.73
C ILE A 158 -7.52 15.27 3.73
N VAL A 159 -6.55 14.47 4.17
CA VAL A 159 -5.63 13.76 3.27
C VAL A 159 -5.90 12.27 3.40
N ASP A 160 -6.35 11.62 2.34
CA ASP A 160 -6.65 10.19 2.35
C ASP A 160 -6.38 9.55 0.99
N ILE A 161 -6.42 8.22 0.96
CA ILE A 161 -6.32 7.43 -0.27
C ILE A 161 -7.71 7.23 -0.88
N VAL A 162 -7.76 7.27 -2.20
CA VAL A 162 -8.99 7.11 -2.98
C VAL A 162 -8.77 6.15 -4.13
N SER A 163 -9.64 5.14 -4.23
CA SER A 163 -9.74 4.29 -5.42
C SER A 163 -10.76 4.87 -6.41
N THR A 164 -12.06 4.66 -6.17
CA THR A 164 -13.13 5.09 -7.09
C THR A 164 -13.69 6.50 -6.82
N GLY A 165 -13.44 7.05 -5.63
CA GLY A 165 -14.02 8.32 -5.17
C GLY A 165 -15.42 8.20 -4.58
N ARG A 166 -15.98 6.98 -4.50
CA ARG A 166 -17.33 6.76 -3.94
C ARG A 166 -17.45 7.28 -2.50
N THR A 167 -16.53 6.90 -1.62
CA THR A 167 -16.56 7.27 -0.20
C THR A 167 -16.52 8.79 0.02
N LEU A 168 -15.74 9.52 -0.79
CA LEU A 168 -15.74 10.98 -0.74
C LEU A 168 -17.11 11.55 -1.11
N ARG A 169 -17.70 11.08 -2.22
CA ARG A 169 -19.02 11.56 -2.68
C ARG A 169 -20.12 11.28 -1.67
N GLU A 170 -20.13 10.10 -1.05
CA GLU A 170 -21.10 9.71 -0.02
C GLU A 170 -21.03 10.61 1.22
N ASN A 171 -19.86 11.21 1.49
CA ASN A 171 -19.65 12.14 2.61
C ASN A 171 -19.61 13.62 2.19
N ASN A 172 -20.08 13.94 0.98
CA ASN A 172 -20.07 15.30 0.42
C ASN A 172 -18.67 15.95 0.45
N LEU A 173 -17.62 15.16 0.14
CA LEU A 173 -16.25 15.63 -0.01
C LEU A 173 -15.87 15.67 -1.50
N VAL A 174 -15.11 16.70 -1.88
CA VAL A 174 -14.60 16.89 -3.23
C VAL A 174 -13.08 16.84 -3.25
N GLU A 175 -12.52 16.11 -4.22
CA GLU A 175 -11.08 16.07 -4.43
C GLU A 175 -10.58 17.43 -4.93
N LEU A 176 -9.65 18.01 -4.17
CA LEU A 176 -9.03 19.28 -4.51
C LEU A 176 -7.75 19.08 -5.34
N VAL A 177 -6.89 18.16 -4.90
CA VAL A 177 -5.64 17.85 -5.59
C VAL A 177 -5.23 16.40 -5.37
N LYS A 178 -4.62 15.81 -6.40
CA LYS A 178 -3.95 14.50 -6.33
C LYS A 178 -2.50 14.71 -5.87
N ILE A 179 -2.08 14.00 -4.84
CA ILE A 179 -0.71 14.03 -4.30
C ILE A 179 0.16 13.04 -5.06
N MET A 180 -0.20 11.75 -5.04
CA MET A 180 0.54 10.69 -5.75
C MET A 180 -0.35 9.47 -5.99
N GLY A 181 0.02 8.63 -6.96
CA GLY A 181 -0.57 7.31 -7.14
C GLY A 181 0.10 6.25 -6.27
N SER A 182 -0.64 5.22 -5.91
CA SER A 182 -0.14 4.02 -5.22
C SER A 182 -0.64 2.77 -5.95
N THR A 183 0.24 1.77 -6.02
CA THR A 183 -0.02 0.42 -6.51
C THR A 183 0.67 -0.55 -5.57
N THR A 184 0.32 -1.83 -5.65
CA THR A 184 0.99 -2.88 -4.88
C THR A 184 2.43 -3.05 -5.34
N ARG A 185 3.35 -3.17 -4.38
CA ARG A 185 4.78 -3.37 -4.59
C ARG A 185 5.22 -4.70 -3.98
N LEU A 186 6.08 -5.42 -4.70
CA LEU A 186 6.93 -6.43 -4.10
C LEU A 186 8.09 -5.72 -3.41
N ILE A 187 8.19 -5.87 -2.10
CA ILE A 187 9.30 -5.37 -1.30
C ILE A 187 10.17 -6.51 -0.80
N GLY A 188 11.45 -6.22 -0.51
CA GLY A 188 12.39 -7.21 0.00
C GLY A 188 13.25 -6.69 1.16
N ASN A 189 13.57 -7.58 2.08
CA ASN A 189 14.52 -7.32 3.16
C ASN A 189 15.93 -7.14 2.56
N ARG A 190 16.68 -6.15 3.05
CA ARG A 190 17.99 -5.82 2.47
C ARG A 190 19.05 -6.89 2.68
N VAL A 191 18.98 -7.62 3.79
CA VAL A 191 19.88 -8.73 4.12
C VAL A 191 19.46 -9.96 3.34
N SER A 192 18.18 -10.36 3.41
CA SER A 192 17.67 -11.52 2.67
C SER A 192 17.90 -11.39 1.17
N TYR A 193 17.73 -10.20 0.58
CA TYR A 193 18.01 -9.97 -0.84
C TYR A 193 19.45 -10.30 -1.25
N ARG A 194 20.42 -10.20 -0.32
CA ARG A 194 21.83 -10.54 -0.55
C ARG A 194 22.14 -11.98 -0.19
N THR A 195 21.66 -12.46 0.96
CA THR A 195 22.00 -13.79 1.48
C THR A 195 21.22 -14.89 0.76
N LYS A 196 19.98 -14.62 0.35
CA LYS A 196 19.09 -15.54 -0.38
C LYS A 196 18.92 -15.13 -1.85
N HIS A 197 19.94 -14.49 -2.44
CA HIS A 197 19.88 -13.94 -3.80
C HIS A 197 19.45 -14.98 -4.84
N GLU A 198 20.03 -16.18 -4.78
CA GLU A 198 19.73 -17.30 -5.70
C GLU A 198 18.27 -17.78 -5.64
N LEU A 199 17.56 -17.51 -4.53
CA LEU A 199 16.14 -17.84 -4.39
C LEU A 199 15.24 -16.66 -4.78
N ILE A 200 15.64 -15.44 -4.42
CA ILE A 200 14.83 -14.23 -4.62
C ILE A 200 14.88 -13.74 -6.06
N GLN A 201 16.07 -13.71 -6.67
CA GLN A 201 16.27 -13.10 -7.98
C GLN A 201 15.44 -13.79 -9.09
N PRO A 202 15.40 -15.13 -9.19
CA PRO A 202 14.55 -15.78 -10.20
C PRO A 202 13.05 -15.51 -10.00
N LEU A 203 12.59 -15.43 -8.75
CA LEU A 203 11.20 -15.09 -8.44
C LEU A 203 10.87 -13.65 -8.84
N VAL A 204 11.76 -12.70 -8.54
CA VAL A 204 11.62 -11.30 -8.94
C VAL A 204 11.53 -11.18 -10.47
N GLU A 205 12.42 -11.85 -11.21
CA GLU A 205 12.41 -11.86 -12.68
C GLU A 205 11.11 -12.44 -13.22
N THR A 206 10.66 -13.59 -12.69
CA THR A 206 9.40 -14.23 -13.09
C THR A 206 8.22 -13.29 -12.87
N ILE A 207 8.14 -12.61 -11.72
CA ILE A 207 7.08 -11.64 -11.43
C ILE A 207 7.19 -10.44 -12.37
N GLN A 208 8.40 -9.90 -12.61
CA GLN A 208 8.60 -8.76 -13.51
C GLN A 208 8.17 -9.09 -14.94
N ASP A 209 8.49 -10.28 -15.43
CA ASP A 209 8.15 -10.68 -16.79
C ASP A 209 6.66 -10.98 -16.93
N TYR A 210 6.02 -11.59 -15.93
CA TYR A 210 4.56 -11.72 -15.90
C TYR A 210 3.87 -10.35 -15.91
N MET A 211 4.38 -9.37 -15.15
CA MET A 211 3.85 -8.00 -15.13
C MET A 211 4.04 -7.26 -16.46
N LYS A 212 5.14 -7.51 -17.20
CA LYS A 212 5.34 -6.96 -18.55
C LYS A 212 4.47 -7.65 -19.60
N GLY A 213 4.35 -8.98 -19.51
CA GLY A 213 3.59 -9.81 -20.46
C GLY A 213 2.08 -9.59 -20.37
N GLY A 214 1.55 -9.40 -19.17
CA GLY A 214 0.13 -9.07 -18.96
C GLY A 214 -0.29 -7.71 -19.53
N MET A 215 0.66 -6.79 -19.77
CA MET A 215 0.37 -5.51 -20.45
C MET A 215 0.18 -5.65 -21.98
N LEU A 216 0.56 -6.78 -22.58
CA LEU A 216 0.41 -7.02 -24.02
C LEU A 216 -0.90 -7.72 -24.39
N SER A 217 -1.66 -8.22 -23.41
CA SER A 217 -2.93 -8.92 -23.62
C SER A 217 -4.19 -8.04 -23.46
N ASP A 218 -4.03 -6.78 -23.04
CA ASP A 218 -5.14 -5.83 -22.80
C ASP A 218 -5.19 -4.67 -23.83
N ASN A 219 -4.65 -4.85 -25.04
CA ASN A 219 -4.78 -3.92 -26.16
C ASN A 219 -5.63 -4.49 -27.31
#